data_AF-A0A3C0TV87-F1
#
_entry.id   AF-A0A3C0TV87-F1
#
_cell.length_a   1.000
_cell.length_b   1.000
_cell.length_c   1.000
_cell.angle_alpha   90.00
_cell.angle_beta   90.00
_cell.angle_gamma   90.00
#
_symmetry.space_group_name_H-M   'P 1'
#
loop_
_entity.id
_entity.type
_entity.pdbx_description
1 polymer ?
#
loop_
_entity_poly.entity_id
_entity_poly.type
_entity_poly.pdbx_seq_one_letter_code
_entity_poly.pdbx_strand_id
1 'polypeptide(L)'
;MGSLIQRRDRKGKPLISLEQFAAGEKFRRDFTLANLTPRLTGAWDSPVAGAKRGGAADAGNLSETVLAAKSRLSAALAVLGPGLEGIALLVCCHLSGLEDAERQLGWPARSGKVVLGIALDRLAAHYGITPGCAAKTRRRVFEPDPK
;
A
#
# COMPACT_ATOMS: atom_id res chain seq x y z
N MET A 1 -3.29 -7.31 4.30
CA MET A 1 -1.85 -7.57 4.04
C MET A 1 -1.17 -8.52 5.03
N GLY A 2 -1.58 -8.61 6.31
CA GLY A 2 -0.87 -9.46 7.31
C GLY A 2 -0.69 -10.94 6.95
N SER A 3 -1.57 -11.49 6.11
CA SER A 3 -1.46 -12.86 5.58
C SER A 3 -0.22 -13.07 4.68
N LEU A 4 0.25 -12.05 3.95
CA LEU A 4 1.41 -12.20 3.04
C LEU A 4 2.75 -12.30 3.77
N ILE A 5 2.87 -11.73 4.98
CA ILE A 5 4.06 -11.92 5.84
C ILE A 5 4.08 -13.35 6.42
N GLN A 6 2.91 -13.89 6.71
CA GLN A 6 2.72 -15.22 7.28
C GLN A 6 2.89 -16.31 6.22
N ARG A 7 2.50 -16.03 4.96
CA ARG A 7 2.68 -16.94 3.84
C ARG A 7 4.15 -17.04 3.48
N ARG A 8 4.67 -18.26 3.63
CA ARG A 8 5.98 -18.66 3.15
C ARG A 8 5.84 -19.24 1.75
N ASP A 9 6.83 -18.97 0.92
CA ASP A 9 6.99 -19.63 -0.38
C ASP A 9 7.16 -21.16 -0.21
N ARG A 10 7.10 -21.92 -1.30
CA ARG A 10 7.40 -23.36 -1.33
C ARG A 10 8.78 -23.68 -0.72
N LYS A 11 9.71 -22.72 -0.69
CA LYS A 11 11.02 -22.81 -0.03
C LYS A 11 11.08 -22.29 1.41
N GLY A 12 9.95 -22.00 2.06
CA GLY A 12 9.90 -21.55 3.47
C GLY A 12 10.31 -20.09 3.71
N LYS A 13 10.67 -19.33 2.66
CA LYS A 13 11.02 -17.91 2.77
C LYS A 13 9.77 -17.03 2.81
N PRO A 14 9.75 -15.93 3.58
CA PRO A 14 8.66 -14.96 3.52
C PRO A 14 8.50 -14.46 2.08
N LEU A 15 7.25 -14.32 1.61
CA LEU A 15 6.96 -13.93 0.23
C LEU A 15 7.45 -12.51 -0.10
N ILE A 16 7.49 -11.64 0.91
CA ILE A 16 7.91 -10.24 0.83
C ILE A 16 8.76 -9.87 2.05
N SER A 17 9.67 -8.91 1.89
CA SER A 17 10.47 -8.38 2.99
C SER A 17 9.65 -7.48 3.92
N LEU A 18 10.22 -7.09 5.07
CA LEU A 18 9.55 -6.16 6.00
C LEU A 18 9.40 -4.76 5.39
N GLU A 19 10.39 -4.33 4.61
CA GLU A 19 10.40 -3.06 3.88
C GLU A 19 9.33 -3.04 2.80
N GLN A 20 9.27 -4.11 2.00
CA GLN A 20 8.24 -4.30 0.98
C GLN A 20 6.83 -4.31 1.59
N PHE A 21 6.67 -4.97 2.75
CA PHE A 21 5.40 -4.93 3.49
C PHE A 21 5.04 -3.52 3.96
N ALA A 22 6.00 -2.80 4.56
CA ALA A 22 5.78 -1.42 5.03
C ALA A 22 5.41 -0.49 3.87
N ALA A 23 6.07 -0.64 2.73
CA ALA A 23 5.75 0.10 1.51
C ALA A 23 4.34 -0.20 1.01
N GLY A 24 3.96 -1.48 0.97
CA GLY A 24 2.61 -1.91 0.58
C GLY A 24 1.52 -1.41 1.53
N GLU A 25 1.75 -1.40 2.85
CA GLU A 25 0.79 -0.84 3.81
C GLU A 25 0.68 0.68 3.72
N LYS A 26 1.79 1.39 3.45
CA LYS A 26 1.76 2.84 3.22
C LYS A 26 0.98 3.17 1.94
N PHE A 27 1.23 2.44 0.86
CA PHE A 27 0.46 2.53 -0.38
C PHE A 27 -1.03 2.28 -0.16
N ARG A 28 -1.38 1.22 0.59
CA ARG A 28 -2.77 0.90 0.94
C ARG A 28 -3.44 2.01 1.74
N ARG A 29 -2.74 2.61 2.71
CA ARG A 29 -3.25 3.75 3.48
C ARG A 29 -3.55 4.94 2.58
N ASP A 30 -2.65 5.27 1.67
CA ASP A 30 -2.85 6.37 0.72
C ASP A 30 -4.05 6.10 -0.20
N PHE A 31 -4.20 4.87 -0.69
CA PHE A 31 -5.38 4.46 -1.46
C PHE A 31 -6.68 4.57 -0.66
N THR A 32 -6.71 4.07 0.58
CA THR A 32 -7.91 4.16 1.42
C THR A 32 -8.29 5.61 1.70
N LEU A 33 -7.32 6.47 2.04
CA LEU A 33 -7.56 7.89 2.28
C LEU A 33 -8.00 8.62 1.00
N ALA A 34 -7.37 8.33 -0.13
CA ALA A 34 -7.71 8.93 -1.43
C ALA A 34 -9.13 8.55 -1.90
N ASN A 35 -9.61 7.37 -1.49
CA ASN A 35 -10.94 6.87 -1.84
C ASN A 35 -12.02 7.22 -0.80
N LEU A 36 -11.67 7.91 0.29
CA LEU A 36 -12.66 8.61 1.08
C LEU A 36 -13.23 9.72 0.18
N THR A 37 -14.54 9.75 -0.03
CA THR A 37 -15.21 10.84 -0.74
C THR A 37 -15.43 11.99 0.24
N PRO A 38 -14.63 13.07 0.23
CA PRO A 38 -15.08 14.30 0.85
C PRO A 38 -16.24 14.77 -0.02
N ARG A 39 -17.44 14.92 0.56
CA ARG A 39 -18.58 15.55 -0.11
C ARG A 39 -18.24 17.03 -0.32
N LEU A 40 -17.41 17.33 -1.31
CA LEU A 40 -16.99 18.68 -1.69
C LEU A 40 -17.55 19.02 -3.08
N THR A 41 -18.87 19.11 -3.14
CA THR A 41 -19.56 19.87 -4.18
C THR A 41 -20.77 20.52 -3.52
N GLY A 42 -20.70 21.82 -3.20
CA GLY A 42 -21.93 22.62 -3.10
C GLY A 42 -22.24 23.39 -1.82
N ALA A 43 -21.30 23.68 -0.92
CA ALA A 43 -21.59 24.62 0.18
C ALA A 43 -20.46 25.64 0.38
N TRP A 44 -20.06 26.30 -0.71
CA TRP A 44 -19.22 27.49 -0.67
C TRP A 44 -20.02 28.70 -1.17
N ASP A 45 -21.15 29.00 -0.52
CA ASP A 45 -21.66 30.36 -0.28
C ASP A 45 -22.89 30.29 0.64
N SER A 46 -22.67 30.15 1.96
CA SER A 46 -23.65 30.66 2.94
C SER A 46 -23.06 30.65 4.35
N PRO A 47 -22.94 31.79 5.03
CA PRO A 47 -22.61 31.81 6.44
C PRO A 47 -23.90 31.52 7.23
N VAL A 48 -24.27 30.25 7.42
CA VAL A 48 -25.35 29.90 8.36
C VAL A 48 -24.75 29.66 9.75
N ALA A 49 -25.01 30.61 10.64
CA ALA A 49 -24.75 30.49 12.05
C ALA A 49 -25.53 29.29 12.62
N GLY A 50 -24.83 28.38 13.32
CA GLY A 50 -25.45 27.38 14.18
C GLY A 50 -25.44 25.95 13.66
N ALA A 51 -24.29 25.28 13.70
CA ALA A 51 -24.26 23.82 13.76
C ALA A 51 -23.13 23.34 14.69
N LYS A 52 -23.50 22.43 15.58
CA LYS A 52 -22.76 21.95 16.75
C LYS A 52 -21.59 21.03 16.37
N ARG A 53 -20.46 21.20 17.09
CA ARG A 53 -19.37 20.21 17.33
C ARG A 53 -18.89 19.42 16.09
N GLY A 54 -18.22 20.12 15.19
CA GLY A 54 -17.53 19.57 14.01
C GLY A 54 -17.40 20.67 12.95
N GLY A 55 -16.70 21.75 13.32
CA GLY A 55 -16.71 23.00 12.55
C GLY A 55 -16.07 22.85 11.16
N ALA A 56 -16.36 23.80 10.26
CA ALA A 56 -15.85 23.87 8.89
C ALA A 56 -14.31 23.65 8.75
N ALA A 57 -13.55 23.90 9.82
CA ALA A 57 -12.13 23.57 9.91
C ALA A 57 -11.83 22.05 9.82
N ASP A 58 -12.65 21.19 10.43
CA ASP A 58 -12.49 19.72 10.38
C ASP A 58 -12.78 19.17 8.97
N ALA A 59 -13.83 19.68 8.33
CA ALA A 59 -14.15 19.36 6.94
C ALA A 59 -13.05 19.86 5.96
N GLY A 60 -12.48 21.03 6.20
CA GLY A 60 -11.34 21.56 5.43
C GLY A 60 -10.07 20.70 5.59
N ASN A 61 -9.73 20.32 6.81
CA ASN A 61 -8.56 19.46 7.10
C ASN A 61 -8.71 18.05 6.51
N LEU A 62 -9.91 17.46 6.56
CA LEU A 62 -10.19 16.17 5.94
C LEU A 62 -10.01 16.26 4.41
N SER A 63 -10.51 17.33 3.81
CA SER A 63 -10.40 17.57 2.37
C SER A 63 -8.95 17.71 1.91
N GLU A 64 -8.14 18.46 2.65
CA GLU A 64 -6.71 18.59 2.40
C GLU A 64 -5.98 17.24 2.56
N THR A 65 -6.32 16.47 3.59
CA THR A 65 -5.74 15.14 3.83
C THR A 65 -6.04 14.17 2.68
N VAL A 66 -7.28 14.17 2.17
CA VAL A 66 -7.66 13.36 1.00
C VAL A 66 -6.92 13.82 -0.26
N LEU A 67 -6.82 15.13 -0.49
CA LEU A 67 -6.10 15.67 -1.65
C LEU A 67 -4.60 15.31 -1.61
N ALA A 68 -3.97 15.42 -0.43
CA ALA A 68 -2.59 15.01 -0.22
C ALA A 68 -2.40 13.49 -0.39
N ALA A 69 -3.37 12.68 0.03
CA ALA A 69 -3.36 11.23 -0.22
C ALA A 69 -3.49 10.90 -1.71
N LYS A 70 -4.38 11.58 -2.44
CA LYS A 70 -4.53 11.43 -3.91
C LYS A 70 -3.24 11.78 -4.65
N SER A 71 -2.59 12.88 -4.26
CA SER A 71 -1.30 13.28 -4.85
C SER A 71 -0.22 12.22 -4.61
N ARG A 72 -0.09 11.72 -3.38
CA ARG A 72 0.87 10.64 -3.04
C ARG A 72 0.56 9.33 -3.76
N LEU A 73 -0.71 8.94 -3.85
CA LEU A 73 -1.13 7.75 -4.59
C LEU A 73 -0.80 7.88 -6.08
N SER A 74 -1.10 9.03 -6.70
CA SER A 74 -0.78 9.30 -8.10
C SER A 74 0.73 9.24 -8.37
N ALA A 75 1.55 9.82 -7.50
CA ALA A 75 3.00 9.74 -7.60
C ALA A 75 3.52 8.29 -7.47
N ALA A 76 2.96 7.51 -6.55
CA ALA A 76 3.31 6.10 -6.38
C ALA A 76 2.96 5.26 -7.62
N LEU A 77 1.77 5.48 -8.21
CA LEU A 77 1.35 4.82 -9.45
C LEU A 77 2.25 5.20 -10.63
N ALA A 78 2.64 6.48 -10.74
CA ALA A 78 3.56 6.95 -11.77
C ALA A 78 4.94 6.28 -11.68
N VAL A 79 5.46 6.03 -10.47
CA VAL A 79 6.73 5.31 -10.28
C VAL A 79 6.63 3.81 -10.61
N LEU A 80 5.48 3.20 -10.33
CA LEU A 80 5.22 1.80 -10.71
C LEU A 80 5.19 1.66 -12.23
N GLY A 81 4.46 2.55 -12.91
CA GLY A 81 4.25 2.50 -14.34
C GLY A 81 3.30 1.38 -14.78
N PRO A 82 2.98 1.34 -16.09
CA PRO A 82 2.02 0.40 -16.64
C PRO A 82 2.47 -1.05 -16.41
N GLY A 83 1.53 -1.90 -16.01
CA GLY A 83 1.76 -3.31 -15.71
C GLY A 83 2.08 -3.61 -14.24
N LEU A 84 2.85 -2.76 -13.56
CA LEU A 84 3.14 -2.95 -12.12
C LEU A 84 2.05 -2.37 -11.21
N GLU A 85 1.41 -1.29 -11.64
CA GLU A 85 0.30 -0.66 -10.91
C GLU A 85 -0.87 -1.62 -10.67
N GLY A 86 -1.21 -2.44 -11.66
CA GLY A 86 -2.34 -3.37 -11.57
C GLY A 86 -2.15 -4.43 -10.49
N ILE A 87 -0.98 -5.08 -10.46
CA ILE A 87 -0.69 -6.09 -9.43
C ILE A 87 -0.56 -5.46 -8.04
N ALA A 88 0.01 -4.26 -7.93
CA ALA A 88 0.11 -3.55 -6.66
C ALA A 88 -1.28 -3.19 -6.11
N LEU A 89 -2.18 -2.68 -6.95
CA LEU A 89 -3.56 -2.34 -6.57
C LEU A 89 -4.38 -3.58 -6.19
N LEU A 90 -4.29 -4.66 -6.97
CA LEU A 90 -5.05 -5.89 -6.69
C LEU A 90 -4.61 -6.54 -5.38
N VAL A 91 -3.30 -6.66 -5.15
CA VAL A 91 -2.80 -7.35 -3.96
C VAL A 91 -2.82 -6.45 -2.72
N CYS A 92 -2.38 -5.19 -2.84
CA CYS A 92 -2.29 -4.30 -1.69
C CYS A 92 -3.65 -3.72 -1.33
N CYS A 93 -4.43 -3.24 -2.30
CA CYS A 93 -5.66 -2.50 -2.03
C CYS A 93 -6.91 -3.40 -2.04
N HIS A 94 -7.04 -4.29 -3.02
CA HIS A 94 -8.17 -5.21 -3.12
C HIS A 94 -7.98 -6.50 -2.30
N LEU A 95 -6.78 -6.70 -1.74
CA LEU A 95 -6.42 -7.88 -0.94
C LEU A 95 -6.63 -9.20 -1.70
N SER A 96 -6.58 -9.17 -3.03
CA SER A 96 -6.69 -10.35 -3.87
C SER A 96 -5.53 -11.31 -3.61
N GLY A 97 -5.83 -12.61 -3.65
CA GLY A 97 -4.80 -13.64 -3.71
C GLY A 97 -3.97 -13.51 -4.98
N LEU A 98 -2.71 -13.93 -4.93
CA LEU A 98 -1.77 -13.78 -6.05
C LEU A 98 -2.26 -14.49 -7.33
N GLU A 99 -2.83 -15.69 -7.18
CA GLU A 99 -3.39 -16.47 -8.28
C GLU A 99 -4.61 -15.77 -8.91
N ASP A 100 -5.38 -15.04 -8.11
CA ASP A 100 -6.52 -14.27 -8.61
C ASP A 100 -6.06 -13.03 -9.36
N ALA A 101 -5.06 -12.34 -8.82
CA ALA A 101 -4.46 -11.19 -9.50
C ALA A 101 -3.80 -11.59 -10.82
N GLU A 102 -3.12 -12.75 -10.89
CA GLU A 102 -2.58 -13.31 -12.13
C GLU A 102 -3.68 -13.53 -13.19
N ARG A 103 -4.82 -14.11 -12.80
CA ARG A 103 -5.96 -14.31 -13.71
C ARG A 103 -6.54 -12.99 -14.20
N GLN A 104 -6.74 -12.02 -13.30
CA GLN A 104 -7.29 -10.70 -13.68
C GLN A 104 -6.37 -9.92 -14.62
N LEU A 105 -5.06 -10.08 -14.49
CA LEU A 105 -4.06 -9.43 -15.34
C LEU A 105 -3.69 -10.23 -16.60
N GLY A 106 -4.26 -11.44 -16.78
CA GLY A 106 -3.94 -12.32 -17.91
C GLY A 106 -2.50 -12.87 -17.87
N TRP A 107 -1.89 -12.98 -16.70
CA TRP A 107 -0.51 -13.45 -16.54
C TRP A 107 -0.42 -14.98 -16.37
N PRO A 108 0.68 -15.60 -16.83
CA PRO A 108 0.90 -17.02 -16.59
C PRO A 108 1.10 -17.28 -15.09
N ALA A 109 0.64 -18.45 -14.64
CA ALA A 109 0.67 -18.83 -13.23
C ALA A 109 2.08 -18.71 -12.62
N ARG A 110 2.15 -18.28 -11.36
CA ARG A 110 3.39 -18.07 -10.58
C ARG A 110 4.27 -16.89 -11.01
N SER A 111 3.82 -16.06 -11.95
CA SER A 111 4.55 -14.84 -12.35
C SER A 111 4.34 -13.69 -11.36
N GLY A 112 3.18 -13.66 -10.71
CA GLY A 112 2.74 -12.56 -9.86
C GLY A 112 3.69 -12.29 -8.71
N LYS A 113 4.38 -13.31 -8.17
CA LYS A 113 5.26 -13.12 -7.01
C LYS A 113 6.45 -12.24 -7.37
N VAL A 114 7.10 -12.55 -8.49
CA VAL A 114 8.30 -11.83 -8.95
C VAL A 114 7.91 -10.39 -9.29
N VAL A 115 6.81 -10.22 -10.02
CA VAL A 115 6.35 -8.90 -10.46
C VAL A 115 5.88 -8.06 -9.27
N LEU A 116 5.17 -8.64 -8.31
CA LEU A 116 4.80 -7.98 -7.05
C LEU A 116 6.03 -7.57 -6.25
N GLY A 117 7.06 -8.41 -6.18
CA GLY A 117 8.33 -8.06 -5.53
C GLY A 117 8.96 -6.80 -6.14
N ILE A 118 9.07 -6.75 -7.47
CA ILE A 118 9.58 -5.58 -8.21
C ILE A 118 8.74 -4.33 -7.93
N ALA A 119 7.41 -4.46 -7.93
CA ALA A 119 6.51 -3.35 -7.63
C ALA A 119 6.73 -2.83 -6.20
N LEU A 120 6.85 -3.71 -5.21
CA LEU A 120 7.07 -3.34 -3.81
C LEU A 120 8.47 -2.74 -3.57
N ASP A 121 9.50 -3.19 -4.29
CA ASP A 121 10.84 -2.58 -4.23
C ASP A 121 10.82 -1.15 -4.77
N ARG A 122 10.11 -0.91 -5.88
CA ARG A 122 9.91 0.45 -6.41
C ARG A 122 9.14 1.34 -5.45
N LEU A 123 8.10 0.81 -4.81
CA LEU A 123 7.35 1.55 -3.78
C LEU A 123 8.21 1.84 -2.55
N ALA A 124 9.05 0.89 -2.11
CA ALA A 124 9.96 1.09 -0.99
C ALA A 124 10.94 2.23 -1.30
N ALA A 125 11.52 2.25 -2.50
CA ALA A 125 12.37 3.35 -2.96
C ALA A 125 11.62 4.69 -3.00
N HIS A 126 10.40 4.71 -3.56
CA HIS A 126 9.56 5.92 -3.63
C HIS A 126 9.23 6.48 -2.24
N TYR A 127 8.94 5.61 -1.27
CA TYR A 127 8.59 6.01 0.09
C TYR A 127 9.80 6.22 1.00
N GLY A 128 11.03 6.07 0.51
CA GLY A 128 12.26 6.20 1.30
C GLY A 128 12.43 5.09 2.35
N ILE A 129 11.87 3.91 2.12
CA ILE A 129 11.95 2.77 3.03
C ILE A 129 13.17 1.93 2.66
N THR A 130 14.26 2.10 3.41
CA THR A 130 15.53 1.41 3.14
C THR A 130 15.65 0.09 3.91
N PRO A 131 16.22 -0.98 3.29
CA PRO A 131 16.56 -2.21 3.99
C PRO A 131 17.58 -1.94 5.09
N GLY A 132 17.17 -2.13 6.34
CA GLY A 132 18.01 -1.88 7.52
C GLY A 132 17.24 -1.38 8.74
N CYS A 133 16.13 -0.65 8.57
CA CYS A 133 15.36 -0.12 9.70
C CYS A 133 14.52 -1.19 10.42
N ALA A 134 14.12 -2.26 9.73
CA ALA A 134 13.29 -3.34 10.28
C ALA A 134 14.07 -4.65 10.57
N ALA A 135 15.36 -4.72 10.21
CA ALA A 135 16.16 -5.94 10.22
C ALA A 135 16.57 -6.43 11.63
N LYS A 136 16.26 -5.69 12.70
CA LYS A 136 16.66 -6.09 14.07
C LYS A 136 15.81 -7.24 14.66
N THR A 137 14.64 -7.54 14.10
CA THR A 137 13.70 -8.49 14.75
C THR A 137 13.88 -9.96 14.35
N ARG A 138 14.78 -10.32 13.42
CA ARG A 138 14.86 -11.73 12.94
C ARG A 138 16.22 -12.40 12.87
N ARG A 139 17.27 -11.83 13.49
CA ARG A 139 18.59 -12.49 13.64
C ARG A 139 18.71 -13.47 14.82
N ARG A 140 17.61 -13.88 15.48
CA ARG A 140 17.68 -14.85 16.61
C ARG A 140 17.18 -16.27 16.32
N VAL A 141 16.84 -16.64 15.07
CA VAL A 141 16.24 -17.97 14.79
C VAL A 141 16.94 -18.72 13.64
N PHE A 142 18.23 -18.50 13.44
CA PHE A 142 19.01 -19.37 12.55
C PHE A 142 20.47 -19.40 12.97
N GLU A 143 20.76 -20.15 14.03
CA GLU A 143 22.07 -20.72 14.29
C GLU A 143 21.94 -22.22 13.96
N PRO A 144 22.56 -22.73 12.89
CA PRO A 144 22.64 -24.18 12.69
C PRO A 144 23.73 -24.75 13.61
N ASP A 145 23.36 -25.71 14.46
CA ASP A 145 24.29 -26.48 15.29
C ASP A 145 25.47 -27.02 14.46
N PRO A 146 26.73 -26.76 14.86
CA PRO A 146 27.87 -27.48 14.32
C PRO A 146 27.89 -28.90 14.90
N LYS A 147 28.13 -29.86 14.00
CA LYS A 147 28.17 -31.31 14.22
C LYS A 147 29.25 -31.75 15.21
#